data_AF-A0A099NSF7-F1
#
_entry.id   AF-A0A099NSF7-F1
#
_cell.length_a   1.000
_cell.length_b   1.000
_cell.length_c   1.000
_cell.angle_alpha   90.00
_cell.angle_beta   90.00
_cell.angle_gamma   90.00
#
_symmetry.space_group_name_H-M   'P 1'
#
loop_
_entity.id
_entity.type
_entity.pdbx_description
1 polymer ?
#
loop_
_entity_poly.entity_id
_entity_poly.type
_entity_poly.pdbx_seq_one_letter_code
_entity_poly.pdbx_strand_id
1 'polypeptide(L)'
;MSKVLQICTHSGSFHADEALAVYMLRLLPRFRYAKLVRSRNQLDWEASDVVVDVSGKYDAVKYFDHHQREFSTTFNEKYKTKLSSAGLVYKHFGREIISTVIALDETNAEDK
;
A
#
# COMPACT_ATOMS: atom_id res chain seq x y z
N MET A 1 8.23 6.53 23.39
CA MET A 1 7.61 5.45 22.60
C MET A 1 7.67 5.86 21.14
N SER A 2 8.03 4.95 20.23
CA SER A 2 7.97 5.24 18.79
C SER A 2 6.51 5.50 18.36
N LYS A 3 6.30 6.43 17.44
CA LYS A 3 4.97 6.70 16.86
C LYS A 3 4.45 5.42 16.21
N VAL A 4 3.26 4.97 16.60
CA VAL A 4 2.55 3.89 15.91
C VAL A 4 2.03 4.47 14.59
N LEU A 5 2.44 3.90 13.45
CA LEU A 5 1.97 4.35 12.14
C LEU A 5 0.49 4.00 11.93
N GLN A 6 -0.16 4.69 11.01
CA GLN A 6 -1.56 4.50 10.69
C GLN A 6 -1.77 4.26 9.19
N ILE A 7 -2.56 3.23 8.88
CA ILE A 7 -3.04 2.92 7.53
C ILE A 7 -4.54 3.19 7.49
N CYS A 8 -5.00 4.02 6.54
CA CYS A 8 -6.43 4.25 6.33
C CYS A 8 -6.94 3.60 5.05
N THR A 9 -8.14 3.05 5.10
CA THR A 9 -8.87 2.55 3.92
C THR A 9 -10.36 2.90 3.99
N HIS A 10 -11.14 2.56 2.97
CA HIS A 10 -12.56 2.83 2.93
C HIS A 10 -13.34 2.08 4.04
N SER A 11 -14.46 2.67 4.46
CA SER A 11 -15.38 2.13 5.47
C SER A 11 -16.50 1.26 4.88
N GLY A 12 -16.29 0.69 3.69
CA GLY A 12 -17.30 -0.11 2.99
C GLY A 12 -17.30 -1.59 3.40
N SER A 13 -17.94 -2.44 2.58
CA SER A 13 -17.72 -3.90 2.61
C SER A 13 -16.24 -4.22 2.51
N PHE A 14 -15.81 -5.37 3.01
CA PHE A 14 -14.44 -5.80 2.83
C PHE A 14 -14.24 -6.32 1.40
N HIS A 15 -13.29 -5.76 0.65
CA HIS A 15 -12.84 -6.31 -0.61
C HIS A 15 -11.48 -7.00 -0.45
N ALA A 16 -11.11 -7.79 -1.45
CA ALA A 16 -9.80 -8.42 -1.47
C ALA A 16 -8.68 -7.37 -1.65
N ASP A 17 -8.98 -6.23 -2.28
CA ASP A 17 -7.98 -5.23 -2.65
C ASP A 17 -7.39 -4.55 -1.42
N GLU A 18 -8.20 -3.89 -0.61
CA GLU A 18 -7.71 -3.21 0.58
C GLU A 18 -7.26 -4.18 1.66
N ALA A 19 -7.92 -5.35 1.78
CA ALA A 19 -7.50 -6.38 2.73
C ALA A 19 -6.07 -6.87 2.42
N LEU A 20 -5.77 -7.15 1.15
CA LEU A 20 -4.43 -7.58 0.72
C LEU A 20 -3.42 -6.44 0.82
N ALA A 21 -3.78 -5.20 0.45
CA ALA A 21 -2.91 -4.03 0.60
C ALA A 21 -2.47 -3.81 2.05
N VAL A 22 -3.42 -3.85 3.00
CA VAL A 22 -3.14 -3.69 4.43
C VAL A 22 -2.27 -4.85 4.95
N TYR A 23 -2.57 -6.09 4.56
CA TYR A 23 -1.77 -7.26 4.95
C TYR A 23 -0.32 -7.13 4.48
N MET A 24 -0.12 -6.84 3.18
CA MET A 24 1.21 -6.65 2.59
C MET A 24 2.02 -5.57 3.29
N LEU A 25 1.42 -4.41 3.57
CA LEU A 25 2.09 -3.35 4.30
C LEU A 25 2.52 -3.84 5.70
N ARG A 26 1.63 -4.54 6.43
CA ARG A 26 1.93 -5.06 7.78
C ARG A 26 2.96 -6.18 7.83
N LEU A 27 3.38 -6.75 6.69
CA LEU A 27 4.54 -7.64 6.65
C LEU A 27 5.84 -6.86 6.92
N LEU A 28 5.91 -5.59 6.52
CA LEU A 28 7.09 -4.74 6.70
C LEU A 28 7.27 -4.35 8.17
N PRO A 29 8.51 -4.39 8.73
CA PRO A 29 8.76 -4.12 10.14
C PRO A 29 8.19 -2.79 10.63
N ARG A 30 8.30 -1.72 9.82
CA ARG A 30 7.82 -0.37 10.17
C ARG A 30 6.29 -0.27 10.27
N PHE A 31 5.56 -1.11 9.56
CA PHE A 31 4.09 -1.10 9.55
C PHE A 31 3.48 -2.29 10.33
N ARG A 32 4.28 -3.20 10.88
CA ARG A 32 3.83 -4.43 11.56
C ARG A 32 2.70 -4.21 12.55
N TYR A 33 2.77 -3.13 13.31
CA TYR A 33 1.78 -2.76 14.32
C TYR A 33 0.98 -1.50 13.94
N ALA A 34 0.99 -1.12 12.66
CA ALA A 34 0.29 0.07 12.21
C ALA A 34 -1.21 -0.05 12.51
N LYS A 35 -1.79 0.99 13.10
CA LYS A 35 -3.22 1.07 13.37
C LYS A 35 -3.98 1.10 12.05
N LEU A 36 -5.02 0.27 11.93
CA LEU A 36 -5.93 0.32 10.80
C LEU A 36 -7.10 1.26 11.11
N VAL A 37 -7.33 2.25 10.25
CA VAL A 37 -8.49 3.13 10.27
C VAL A 37 -9.32 2.86 9.02
N ARG A 38 -10.65 2.78 9.19
CA ARG A 38 -11.59 2.58 8.08
C ARG A 38 -12.51 3.79 8.00
N SER A 39 -12.28 4.67 7.05
CA SER A 39 -12.97 5.95 6.95
C SER A 39 -13.00 6.51 5.54
N ARG A 40 -14.01 7.34 5.28
CA ARG A 40 -14.10 8.20 4.09
C ARG A 40 -13.96 9.69 4.43
N ASN A 41 -13.64 10.02 5.67
CA ASN A 41 -13.38 11.39 6.08
C ASN A 41 -11.95 11.78 5.71
N GLN A 42 -11.80 12.92 5.03
CA GLN A 42 -10.51 13.43 4.60
C GLN A 42 -9.54 13.68 5.77
N LEU A 43 -10.04 14.09 6.94
CA LEU A 43 -9.20 14.32 8.12
C LEU A 43 -8.51 13.04 8.60
N ASP A 44 -9.18 11.89 8.47
CA ASP A 44 -8.58 10.59 8.82
C ASP A 44 -7.49 10.20 7.82
N TRP A 45 -7.65 10.54 6.54
CA TRP A 45 -6.63 10.33 5.52
C TRP A 45 -5.40 11.20 5.78
N GLU A 46 -5.61 12.47 6.14
CA GLU A 46 -4.55 13.42 6.46
C GLU A 46 -3.75 13.00 7.69
N ALA A 47 -4.42 12.49 8.73
CA ALA A 47 -3.78 11.97 9.95
C ALA A 47 -3.03 10.64 9.74
N SER A 48 -3.29 9.92 8.64
CA SER A 48 -2.68 8.61 8.36
C SER A 48 -1.33 8.73 7.67
N ASP A 49 -0.47 7.73 7.88
CA ASP A 49 0.84 7.65 7.23
C ASP A 49 0.72 7.02 5.83
N VAL A 50 -0.22 6.08 5.65
CA VAL A 50 -0.56 5.48 4.33
C VAL A 50 -2.07 5.41 4.16
N VAL A 51 -2.55 5.60 2.93
CA VAL A 51 -3.97 5.55 2.57
C VAL A 51 -4.13 4.63 1.34
N VAL A 52 -4.99 3.62 1.47
CA VAL A 52 -5.21 2.58 0.45
C VAL A 52 -6.69 2.46 0.09
N ASP A 53 -6.96 2.30 -1.21
CA ASP A 53 -8.31 2.04 -1.76
C ASP A 53 -9.38 3.07 -1.37
N VAL A 54 -8.95 4.30 -1.08
CA VAL A 54 -9.80 5.45 -0.76
C VAL A 54 -8.99 6.72 -1.00
N SER A 55 -9.68 7.85 -1.18
CA SER A 55 -9.20 9.24 -1.39
C SER A 55 -9.25 9.78 -2.82
N GLY A 56 -9.31 8.92 -3.81
CA GLY A 56 -9.15 9.29 -5.22
C GLY A 56 -7.76 9.86 -5.53
N LYS A 57 -6.72 9.54 -4.75
CA LYS A 57 -5.35 10.03 -4.94
C LYS A 57 -4.33 8.91 -5.06
N TYR A 58 -3.30 9.12 -5.86
CA TYR A 58 -2.14 8.25 -5.96
C TYR A 58 -0.88 9.08 -6.14
N ASP A 59 0.10 8.91 -5.25
CA ASP A 59 1.37 9.63 -5.27
C ASP A 59 2.60 8.72 -5.05
N ALA A 60 2.39 7.40 -4.95
CA ALA A 60 3.42 6.40 -4.65
C ALA A 60 4.14 6.55 -3.29
N VAL A 61 3.70 7.47 -2.43
CA VAL A 61 4.32 7.75 -1.13
C VAL A 61 3.33 7.48 -0.01
N LYS A 62 2.18 8.17 -0.04
CA LYS A 62 1.14 8.11 0.99
C LYS A 62 -0.15 7.52 0.44
N TYR A 63 -0.55 7.91 -0.78
CA TYR A 63 -1.84 7.54 -1.35
C TYR A 63 -1.65 6.46 -2.42
N PHE A 64 -2.43 5.39 -2.28
CA PHE A 64 -2.42 4.23 -3.17
C PHE A 64 -3.85 3.88 -3.59
N ASP A 65 -4.59 4.85 -4.10
CA ASP A 65 -5.94 4.66 -4.63
C ASP A 65 -5.95 4.64 -6.16
N HIS A 66 -6.86 3.86 -6.75
CA HIS A 66 -6.98 3.65 -8.20
C HIS A 66 -8.33 4.11 -8.77
N HIS A 67 -9.22 4.66 -7.94
CA HIS A 67 -10.58 5.08 -8.33
C HIS A 67 -10.65 6.34 -9.21
N GLN A 68 -9.52 6.93 -9.62
CA GLN A 68 -9.55 8.11 -10.49
C GLN A 68 -10.05 7.70 -11.87
N ARG A 69 -10.94 8.52 -12.44
CA ARG A 69 -11.49 8.27 -13.77
C ARG A 69 -10.40 8.10 -14.84
N GLU A 70 -9.34 8.92 -14.74
CA GLU A 70 -8.20 8.91 -15.66
C GLU A 70 -7.06 7.97 -15.22
N PHE A 71 -7.28 7.15 -14.19
CA PHE A 71 -6.26 6.23 -13.69
C PHE A 71 -5.85 5.23 -14.77
N SER A 72 -4.54 5.17 -15.05
CA SER A 72 -3.96 4.36 -16.12
C SER A 72 -2.64 3.68 -15.71
N THR A 73 -2.27 3.74 -14.42
CA THR A 73 -1.01 3.17 -13.95
C THR A 73 -1.00 1.65 -14.07
N THR A 74 0.05 1.13 -14.70
CA THR A 74 0.34 -0.29 -14.82
C THR A 74 1.65 -0.64 -14.08
N PHE A 75 1.98 -1.93 -14.00
CA PHE A 75 3.20 -2.38 -13.31
C PHE A 75 4.49 -1.82 -13.95
N ASN A 76 4.56 -1.79 -15.28
CA ASN A 76 5.54 -1.07 -16.09
C ASN A 76 5.06 -1.04 -17.55
N GLU A 77 5.86 -0.51 -18.47
CA GLU A 77 5.51 -0.34 -19.89
C GLU A 77 5.14 -1.65 -20.62
N LYS A 78 5.67 -2.79 -20.14
CA LYS A 78 5.40 -4.13 -20.69
C LYS A 78 3.99 -4.63 -20.37
N TYR A 79 3.36 -4.12 -19.31
CA TYR A 79 2.04 -4.55 -18.87
C TYR A 79 0.96 -3.51 -19.19
N LYS A 80 -0.24 -4.01 -19.53
CA LYS A 80 -1.41 -3.17 -19.86
C LYS A 80 -2.51 -3.20 -18.79
N THR A 81 -2.47 -4.17 -17.88
CA THR A 81 -3.42 -4.26 -16.76
C THR A 81 -3.21 -3.10 -15.78
N LYS A 82 -4.27 -2.33 -15.54
CA LYS A 82 -4.29 -1.27 -14.54
C LYS A 82 -4.23 -1.88 -13.14
N LEU A 83 -3.49 -1.24 -12.24
CA LEU A 83 -3.29 -1.75 -10.89
C LEU A 83 -4.44 -1.38 -9.96
N SER A 84 -4.80 -2.33 -9.09
CA SER A 84 -5.62 -2.09 -7.91
C SER A 84 -4.78 -1.44 -6.80
N SER A 85 -5.38 -1.11 -5.65
CA SER A 85 -4.64 -0.58 -4.50
C SER A 85 -3.54 -1.54 -4.01
N ALA A 86 -3.85 -2.83 -3.85
CA ALA A 86 -2.87 -3.87 -3.56
C ALA A 86 -1.80 -3.96 -4.66
N GLY A 87 -2.19 -3.84 -5.92
CA GLY A 87 -1.25 -3.80 -7.04
C GLY A 87 -0.27 -2.63 -6.95
N LEU A 88 -0.75 -1.45 -6.54
CA LEU A 88 0.07 -0.27 -6.31
C LEU A 88 1.02 -0.45 -5.11
N VAL A 89 0.54 -1.01 -4.00
CA VAL A 89 1.39 -1.38 -2.86
C VAL A 89 2.49 -2.36 -3.30
N TYR A 90 2.14 -3.41 -4.03
CA TYR A 90 3.12 -4.38 -4.52
C TYR A 90 4.12 -3.76 -5.51
N LYS A 91 3.69 -2.85 -6.38
CA LYS A 91 4.59 -2.14 -7.31
C LYS A 91 5.72 -1.40 -6.58
N HIS A 92 5.43 -0.79 -5.43
CA HIS A 92 6.38 0.06 -4.71
C HIS A 92 7.10 -0.65 -3.57
N PHE A 93 6.46 -1.62 -2.93
CA PHE A 93 7.01 -2.32 -1.75
C PHE A 93 7.26 -3.81 -2.00
N GLY A 94 6.92 -4.35 -3.18
CA GLY A 94 6.92 -5.79 -3.43
C GLY A 94 8.28 -6.46 -3.22
N ARG A 95 9.39 -5.81 -3.63
CA ARG A 95 10.75 -6.33 -3.37
C ARG A 95 11.00 -6.44 -1.87
N GLU A 96 10.78 -5.37 -1.11
CA GLU A 96 10.98 -5.34 0.34
C GLU A 96 10.06 -6.33 1.08
N ILE A 97 8.80 -6.45 0.64
CA ILE A 97 7.84 -7.41 1.19
C ILE A 97 8.36 -8.83 0.98
N ILE A 98 8.78 -9.18 -0.24
CA ILE A 98 9.31 -10.51 -0.55
C ILE A 98 10.58 -10.76 0.29
N SER A 99 11.53 -9.82 0.30
CA SER A 99 12.75 -9.92 1.11
C SER A 99 12.44 -10.21 2.58
N THR A 100 11.47 -9.48 3.15
CA THR A 100 11.03 -9.67 4.53
C THR A 100 10.41 -11.04 4.77
N VAL A 101 9.57 -11.52 3.86
CA VAL A 101 8.87 -12.81 4.00
C VAL A 101 9.84 -13.99 3.94
N ILE A 102 10.84 -13.93 3.05
CA ILE A 102 11.81 -15.03 2.88
C ILE A 102 13.07 -14.85 3.73
N ALA A 103 13.10 -13.84 4.61
CA ALA A 103 14.24 -13.49 5.46
C ALA A 103 15.55 -13.36 4.65
N LEU A 104 15.47 -12.71 3.49
CA LEU A 104 16.63 -12.38 2.67
C LEU A 104 17.47 -11.30 3.37
N ASP A 105 18.75 -11.57 3.57
CA ASP A 105 19.72 -10.54 3.93
C ASP A 105 19.99 -9.66 2.70
N GLU A 106 19.46 -8.43 2.71
CA GLU A 106 19.64 -7.47 1.62
C GLU A 106 21.11 -7.03 1.42
N THR A 107 22.00 -7.35 2.37
CA THR A 107 23.45 -7.13 2.22
C THR A 107 24.10 -7.99 1.15
N ASN A 108 23.42 -9.03 0.65
CA ASN A 108 23.94 -9.98 -0.34
C ASN A 108 23.19 -9.93 -1.69
N ALA A 109 22.23 -9.00 -1.86
CA ALA A 109 21.45 -8.89 -3.08
C ALA A 109 22.18 -7.98 -4.08
N GLU A 110 23.08 -8.55 -4.89
CA GLU A 110 23.52 -7.89 -6.12
C GLU A 110 22.33 -7.81 -7.10
N ASP A 111 21.98 -6.59 -7.52
CA ASP A 111 21.08 -6.38 -8.66
C ASP A 111 21.75 -6.99 -9.91
N LYS A 112 21.29 -8.17 -10.32
CA LYS A 112 21.57 -8.79 -11.62
C LYS A 112 20.45 -8.52 -12.62
#